data_AF-A0A1H8MAS3-F1
#
_entry.id   AF-A0A1H8MAS3-F1
#
_cell.length_a   1.000
_cell.length_b   1.000
_cell.length_c   1.000
_cell.angle_alpha   90.00
_cell.angle_beta   90.00
_cell.angle_gamma   90.00
#
_symmetry.space_group_name_H-M   'P 1'
#
loop_
_entity.id
_entity.type
_entity.pdbx_description
1 polymer ?
#
loop_
_entity_poly.entity_id
_entity_poly.type
_entity_poly.pdbx_seq_one_letter_code
_entity_poly.pdbx_strand_id
1 'polypeptide(L)'
;MATSQKKWLRAISFIAIIGIGFAVKAEVNKTVEPKVTKKVAKAATVKKHKRFAAYTFYYNGPSYSVSDVTNESNWAYDPNGNTCSGVNAQACTIQVDASYVNNPSTAPTLKTSTNLTATLNPTYSTAYVTGSADAGMSISNAEHP
;
A
#
# COMPACT_ATOMS: atom_id res chain seq x y z
N MET A 1 -32.93 -44.19 2.66
CA MET A 1 -31.94 -43.16 2.31
C MET A 1 -32.68 -41.93 1.80
N ALA A 2 -32.75 -40.86 2.60
CA ALA A 2 -33.53 -39.66 2.29
C ALA A 2 -32.60 -38.55 1.81
N THR A 3 -32.85 -38.01 0.61
CA THR A 3 -32.10 -36.91 0.00
C THR A 3 -32.74 -35.57 0.38
N SER A 4 -31.96 -34.73 1.06
CA SER A 4 -32.35 -33.42 1.57
C SER A 4 -32.28 -32.35 0.46
N GLN A 5 -33.42 -31.77 0.09
CA GLN A 5 -33.52 -30.65 -0.85
C GLN A 5 -33.41 -29.33 -0.10
N LYS A 6 -32.36 -28.53 -0.36
CA LYS A 6 -32.20 -27.17 0.18
C LYS A 6 -32.05 -26.17 -0.96
N LYS A 7 -33.18 -25.80 -1.56
CA LYS A 7 -33.26 -24.74 -2.58
C LYS A 7 -33.49 -23.40 -1.88
N TRP A 8 -32.47 -22.54 -1.92
CA TRP A 8 -32.50 -21.18 -1.38
C TRP A 8 -33.41 -20.29 -2.25
N LEU A 9 -34.32 -19.55 -1.61
CA LEU A 9 -35.15 -18.53 -2.25
C LEU A 9 -34.27 -17.40 -2.80
N ARG A 10 -34.40 -17.08 -4.08
CA ARG A 10 -33.94 -15.80 -4.66
C ARG A 10 -35.09 -14.80 -4.55
N ALA A 11 -34.97 -13.82 -3.67
CA ALA A 11 -35.84 -12.65 -3.63
C ALA A 11 -35.16 -11.51 -4.41
N ILE A 12 -35.72 -11.15 -5.56
CA ILE A 12 -35.37 -9.95 -6.33
C ILE A 12 -36.46 -8.93 -6.02
N SER A 13 -36.10 -7.86 -5.30
CA SER A 13 -37.03 -6.77 -4.94
C SER A 13 -36.88 -5.59 -5.91
N PHE A 14 -38.02 -5.00 -6.25
CA PHE A 14 -38.25 -4.05 -7.34
C PHE A 14 -37.83 -2.60 -7.06
N ILE A 15 -37.69 -1.87 -8.16
CA ILE A 15 -37.25 -0.49 -8.43
C ILE A 15 -38.10 0.60 -7.75
N ALA A 16 -37.48 1.74 -7.39
CA ALA A 16 -38.11 3.07 -7.48
C ALA A 16 -37.05 4.18 -7.64
N ILE A 17 -36.89 4.71 -8.85
CA ILE A 17 -36.13 5.94 -9.14
C ILE A 17 -37.09 7.10 -9.00
N ILE A 18 -36.95 7.90 -7.95
CA ILE A 18 -37.64 9.19 -7.82
C ILE A 18 -36.66 10.28 -8.22
N GLY A 19 -36.89 10.85 -9.41
CA GLY A 19 -36.20 12.04 -9.87
C GLY A 19 -36.61 13.25 -9.04
N ILE A 20 -35.63 14.06 -8.64
CA ILE A 20 -35.85 15.41 -8.15
C ILE A 20 -35.05 16.34 -9.06
N GLY A 21 -35.77 17.06 -9.92
CA GLY A 21 -35.24 18.22 -10.61
C GLY A 21 -35.18 19.40 -9.64
N PHE A 22 -34.04 20.08 -9.58
CA PHE A 22 -33.93 21.43 -9.06
C PHE A 22 -33.46 22.34 -10.18
N ALA A 23 -34.39 23.16 -10.68
CA ALA A 23 -34.08 24.38 -11.39
C ALA A 23 -33.84 25.49 -10.37
N VAL A 24 -32.68 26.16 -10.43
CA VAL A 24 -32.55 27.54 -9.92
C VAL A 24 -31.67 28.34 -10.90
N LYS A 25 -32.38 29.15 -11.68
CA LYS A 25 -32.11 30.51 -12.13
C LYS A 25 -30.75 31.10 -11.73
N ALA A 26 -29.92 31.41 -12.73
CA ALA A 26 -28.79 32.33 -12.60
C ALA A 26 -29.28 33.78 -12.52
N GLU A 27 -28.70 34.61 -11.65
CA GLU A 27 -28.43 36.03 -11.93
C GLU A 27 -27.59 36.72 -10.81
N VAL A 28 -26.64 37.55 -11.24
CA VAL A 28 -26.06 38.75 -10.58
C VAL A 28 -24.97 38.59 -9.49
N ASN A 29 -23.71 38.69 -9.98
CA ASN A 29 -22.65 39.64 -9.59
C ASN A 29 -22.73 40.38 -8.22
N LYS A 30 -21.77 40.16 -7.32
CA LYS A 30 -20.90 41.20 -6.69
C LYS A 30 -19.97 40.64 -5.60
N THR A 31 -18.69 41.01 -5.73
CA THR A 31 -17.58 40.93 -4.77
C THR A 31 -17.93 41.43 -3.36
N VAL A 32 -17.64 40.65 -2.30
CA VAL A 32 -17.23 41.16 -0.96
C VAL A 32 -16.39 40.07 -0.25
N GLU A 33 -15.16 40.40 0.15
CA GLU A 33 -14.26 39.58 0.99
C GLU A 33 -14.63 39.65 2.51
N PRO A 34 -13.84 39.13 3.48
CA PRO A 34 -14.26 38.04 4.36
C PRO A 34 -14.50 38.50 5.82
N LYS A 35 -15.46 37.89 6.53
CA LYS A 35 -15.52 38.00 8.01
C LYS A 35 -15.81 36.66 8.68
N VAL A 36 -14.72 36.07 9.15
CA VAL A 36 -14.53 35.21 10.33
C VAL A 36 -15.81 34.83 11.10
N THR A 37 -16.22 33.57 10.95
CA THR A 37 -16.91 32.83 12.02
C THR A 37 -16.06 31.63 12.41
N LYS A 38 -15.48 31.73 13.62
CA LYS A 38 -14.82 30.66 14.36
C LYS A 38 -15.78 29.47 14.50
N LYS A 39 -15.63 28.44 13.66
CA LYS A 39 -15.94 27.07 14.06
C LYS A 39 -14.60 26.40 14.31
N VAL A 40 -14.39 25.99 15.56
CA VAL A 40 -13.26 25.17 15.99
C VAL A 40 -13.39 23.84 15.25
N ALA A 41 -12.79 23.79 14.06
CA ALA A 41 -12.45 22.53 13.43
C ALA A 41 -11.45 21.88 14.38
N LYS A 42 -11.91 20.83 15.06
CA LYS A 42 -11.03 19.91 15.77
C LYS A 42 -10.06 19.39 14.73
N ALA A 43 -8.87 19.98 14.70
CA ALA A 43 -7.77 19.54 13.89
C ALA A 43 -7.62 18.05 14.19
N ALA A 44 -8.03 17.21 13.24
CA ALA A 44 -7.47 15.89 13.15
C ALA A 44 -5.99 16.15 12.96
N THR A 45 -5.24 16.06 14.06
CA THR A 45 -3.81 15.94 14.02
C THR A 45 -3.57 14.71 13.17
N VAL A 46 -3.28 14.93 11.88
CA VAL A 46 -2.49 14.00 11.10
C VAL A 46 -1.29 13.79 11.99
N LYS A 47 -1.28 12.69 12.74
CA LYS A 47 -0.14 12.31 13.55
C LYS A 47 0.97 12.27 12.52
N LYS A 48 1.89 13.25 12.56
CA LYS A 48 3.15 13.14 11.86
C LYS A 48 3.77 11.90 12.49
N HIS A 49 3.60 10.75 11.83
CA HIS A 49 4.43 9.60 12.09
C HIS A 49 5.84 10.16 12.00
N LYS A 50 6.58 10.09 13.11
CA LYS A 50 8.00 10.42 13.14
C LYS A 50 8.57 9.82 11.85
N ARG A 51 9.12 10.64 10.96
CA ARG A 51 9.85 10.10 9.81
C ARG A 51 11.03 9.38 10.44
N PHE A 52 10.90 8.08 10.54
CA PHE A 52 11.99 7.22 10.95
C PHE A 52 13.12 7.35 9.93
N ALA A 53 14.36 7.10 10.35
CA ALA A 53 15.43 6.89 9.39
C ALA A 53 15.08 5.64 8.59
N ALA A 54 14.58 5.83 7.37
CA ALA A 54 14.17 4.75 6.49
C ALA A 54 15.40 4.22 5.76
N TYR A 55 15.63 2.91 5.85
CA TYR A 55 16.70 2.23 5.15
C TYR A 55 16.14 1.58 3.91
N THR A 56 16.70 1.92 2.75
CA THR A 56 16.28 1.33 1.48
C THR A 56 17.10 0.08 1.22
N PHE A 57 16.43 -0.99 0.83
CA PHE A 57 17.06 -2.22 0.36
C PHE A 57 16.55 -2.55 -1.03
N TYR A 58 17.45 -3.02 -1.89
CA TYR A 58 17.12 -3.53 -3.21
C TYR A 58 17.22 -5.05 -3.24
N TYR A 59 16.40 -5.68 -4.07
CA TYR A 59 16.41 -7.11 -4.26
C TYR A 59 17.62 -7.54 -5.10
N ASN A 60 18.40 -8.48 -4.58
CA ASN A 60 19.62 -9.01 -5.18
C ASN A 60 19.67 -10.56 -5.09
N GLY A 61 18.50 -11.21 -5.06
CA GLY A 61 18.41 -12.65 -4.99
C GLY A 61 18.67 -13.36 -6.33
N PRO A 62 18.87 -14.68 -6.31
CA PRO A 62 19.23 -15.47 -7.50
C PRO A 62 18.07 -15.64 -8.49
N SER A 63 16.82 -15.58 -8.02
CA SER A 63 15.62 -15.69 -8.83
C SER A 63 14.49 -14.86 -8.21
N TYR A 64 13.37 -14.67 -8.89
CA TYR A 64 12.18 -14.04 -8.31
C TYR A 64 11.17 -15.07 -7.78
N SER A 65 11.63 -16.18 -7.20
CA SER A 65 10.73 -17.11 -6.51
C SER A 65 10.17 -16.48 -5.23
N VAL A 66 9.01 -16.95 -4.76
CA VAL A 66 8.44 -16.46 -3.49
C VAL A 66 9.44 -16.67 -2.34
N SER A 67 10.08 -17.85 -2.26
CA SER A 67 11.06 -18.15 -1.22
C SER A 67 12.28 -17.23 -1.26
N ASP A 68 12.76 -16.87 -2.45
CA ASP A 68 13.92 -15.99 -2.59
C ASP A 68 13.57 -14.54 -2.25
N VAL A 69 12.39 -14.06 -2.67
CA VAL A 69 11.93 -12.70 -2.36
C VAL A 69 11.66 -12.52 -0.86
N THR A 70 11.14 -13.54 -0.18
CA THR A 70 10.91 -13.48 1.26
C THR A 70 12.16 -13.69 2.10
N ASN A 71 13.27 -14.14 1.51
CA ASN A 71 14.51 -14.34 2.23
C ASN A 71 15.26 -13.00 2.39
N GLU A 72 15.36 -12.50 3.61
CA GLU A 72 15.99 -11.20 3.91
C GLU A 72 17.47 -11.12 3.51
N SER A 73 18.18 -12.23 3.43
CA SER A 73 19.58 -12.25 2.98
C SER A 73 19.77 -11.95 1.49
N ASN A 74 18.70 -12.04 0.70
CA ASN A 74 18.70 -11.70 -0.72
C ASN A 74 18.51 -10.19 -0.96
N TRP A 75 18.44 -9.38 0.10
CA TRP A 75 18.25 -7.94 0.02
C TRP A 75 19.52 -7.20 0.41
N ALA A 76 19.94 -6.26 -0.42
CA ALA A 76 21.15 -5.49 -0.22
C ALA A 76 20.81 -4.02 0.04
N TYR A 77 21.58 -3.38 0.91
CA TYR A 77 21.35 -1.98 1.25
C TYR A 77 21.60 -1.06 0.04
N ASP A 78 20.65 -0.17 -0.22
CA ASP A 78 20.76 0.86 -1.25
C ASP A 78 20.88 2.24 -0.60
N PRO A 79 22.10 2.80 -0.47
CA PRO A 79 22.31 4.12 0.10
C PRO A 79 21.75 5.25 -0.80
N ASN A 80 21.53 4.99 -2.09
CA ASN A 80 21.00 5.98 -3.02
C ASN A 80 19.48 6.09 -2.92
N GLY A 81 18.83 5.11 -2.28
CA GLY A 81 17.39 5.10 -2.09
C GLY A 81 16.63 5.02 -3.41
N ASN A 82 17.09 4.20 -4.35
CA ASN A 82 16.39 4.04 -5.62
C ASN A 82 14.99 3.48 -5.36
N THR A 83 14.04 3.91 -6.19
CA THR A 83 12.68 3.40 -6.19
C THR A 83 12.35 2.89 -7.58
N CYS A 84 11.37 2.00 -7.64
CA CYS A 84 11.00 1.28 -8.83
C CYS A 84 9.62 1.75 -9.33
N SER A 85 9.15 1.21 -10.46
CA SER A 85 7.92 1.67 -11.11
C SER A 85 6.65 1.51 -10.26
N GLY A 86 6.70 0.72 -9.18
CA GLY A 86 5.56 0.41 -8.32
C GLY A 86 4.61 -0.64 -8.91
N VAL A 87 4.96 -1.23 -10.06
CA VAL A 87 4.17 -2.28 -10.70
C VAL A 87 4.40 -3.60 -9.99
N ASN A 88 3.33 -4.34 -9.68
CA ASN A 88 3.41 -5.64 -8.99
C ASN A 88 3.71 -6.79 -9.96
N ALA A 89 4.82 -6.68 -10.72
CA ALA A 89 5.32 -7.78 -11.54
C ALA A 89 6.45 -8.53 -10.84
N GLN A 90 7.41 -7.83 -10.25
CA GLN A 90 8.54 -8.43 -9.54
C GLN A 90 9.01 -7.58 -8.35
N ALA A 91 9.70 -8.20 -7.40
CA ALA A 91 10.34 -7.51 -6.27
C ALA A 91 11.39 -6.51 -6.76
N CYS A 92 11.58 -5.41 -6.04
CA CYS A 92 12.57 -4.43 -6.45
C CYS A 92 13.20 -3.69 -5.26
N THR A 93 12.48 -2.77 -4.61
CA THR A 93 12.99 -2.06 -3.43
C THR A 93 11.98 -2.01 -2.29
N ILE A 94 12.49 -2.00 -1.07
CA ILE A 94 11.71 -1.78 0.15
C ILE A 94 12.40 -0.75 1.03
N GLN A 95 11.62 0.01 1.78
CA GLN A 95 12.11 0.92 2.82
C GLN A 95 11.56 0.49 4.16
N VAL A 96 12.44 0.19 5.10
CA VAL A 96 12.10 -0.28 6.44
C VAL A 96 12.64 0.65 7.52
N ASP A 97 12.02 0.60 8.70
CA ASP A 97 12.52 1.28 9.89
C ASP A 97 13.84 0.67 10.40
N ALA A 98 14.66 1.51 11.05
CA ALA A 98 15.92 1.12 11.67
C ALA A 98 15.77 -0.06 12.65
N SER A 99 14.61 -0.24 13.29
CA SER A 99 14.36 -1.37 14.19
C SER A 99 14.36 -2.73 13.49
N TYR A 100 14.17 -2.77 12.16
CA TYR A 100 14.23 -3.98 11.33
C TYR A 100 15.59 -4.18 10.62
N VAL A 101 16.57 -3.34 10.96
CA VAL A 101 17.90 -3.34 10.35
C VAL A 101 18.98 -3.72 11.36
N ASN A 102 19.87 -4.62 10.97
CA ASN A 102 21.10 -4.92 11.68
C ASN A 102 22.19 -3.93 11.26
N ASN A 103 23.01 -3.49 12.22
CA ASN A 103 24.17 -2.62 11.99
C ASN A 103 23.87 -1.36 11.13
N PRO A 104 22.83 -0.57 11.49
CA PRO A 104 22.33 0.55 10.67
C PRO A 104 23.35 1.66 10.39
N SER A 105 24.47 1.72 11.12
CA SER A 105 25.50 2.77 10.98
C SER A 105 26.75 2.31 10.24
N THR A 106 26.87 1.03 9.85
CA THR A 106 28.10 0.49 9.25
C THR A 106 27.82 -0.35 8.02
N ALA A 107 27.11 -1.46 8.17
CA ALA A 107 26.75 -2.39 7.10
C ALA A 107 25.30 -2.84 7.28
N PRO A 108 24.32 -2.02 6.84
CA PRO A 108 22.92 -2.30 7.03
C PRO A 108 22.52 -3.62 6.37
N THR A 109 21.91 -4.53 7.13
CA THR A 109 21.27 -5.75 6.60
C THR A 109 19.88 -5.92 7.22
N LEU A 110 18.97 -6.55 6.50
CA LEU A 110 17.63 -6.83 7.03
C LEU A 110 17.67 -7.87 8.15
N LYS A 111 16.84 -7.68 9.17
CA LYS A 111 16.57 -8.69 10.20
C LYS A 111 15.58 -9.71 9.68
N THR A 112 15.72 -10.97 10.07
CA THR A 112 14.72 -12.02 9.82
C THR A 112 13.38 -11.75 10.53
N SER A 113 13.36 -10.88 11.55
CA SER A 113 12.12 -10.40 12.17
C SER A 113 11.33 -9.46 11.28
N THR A 114 11.87 -9.03 10.13
CA THR A 114 11.14 -8.27 9.11
C THR A 114 10.02 -9.12 8.53
N ASN A 115 10.19 -10.45 8.42
CA ASN A 115 9.15 -11.40 8.05
C ASN A 115 8.43 -10.96 6.77
N LEU A 116 9.21 -10.83 5.70
CA LEU A 116 8.70 -10.38 4.40
C LEU A 116 7.64 -11.36 3.87
N THR A 117 6.59 -10.80 3.28
CA THR A 117 5.59 -11.57 2.54
C THR A 117 5.63 -11.16 1.07
N ALA A 118 5.44 -12.14 0.20
CA ALA A 118 5.46 -11.96 -1.25
C ALA A 118 4.31 -12.72 -1.91
N THR A 119 3.95 -12.32 -3.11
CA THR A 119 2.95 -12.99 -3.94
C THR A 119 3.53 -13.25 -5.32
N LEU A 120 3.25 -14.44 -5.87
CA LEU A 120 3.65 -14.80 -7.21
C LEU A 120 2.75 -14.09 -8.23
N ASN A 121 3.36 -13.39 -9.19
CA ASN A 121 2.66 -12.95 -10.39
C ASN A 121 2.58 -14.14 -11.37
N PRO A 122 1.37 -14.64 -11.70
CA PRO A 122 1.23 -15.85 -12.52
C PRO A 122 1.60 -15.62 -14.00
N THR A 123 1.60 -14.37 -14.48
CA THR A 123 1.91 -14.05 -15.88
C THR A 123 3.40 -14.24 -16.17
N TYR A 124 4.26 -13.86 -15.23
CA TYR A 124 5.71 -13.85 -15.40
C TYR A 124 6.44 -14.90 -14.55
N SER A 125 5.72 -15.57 -13.65
CA SER A 125 6.31 -16.48 -12.64
C SER A 125 7.36 -15.80 -11.76
N THR A 126 7.20 -14.49 -11.52
CA THR A 126 8.06 -13.67 -10.65
C THR A 126 7.26 -13.21 -9.43
N ALA A 127 7.87 -13.22 -8.26
CA ALA A 127 7.27 -12.79 -7.01
C ALA A 127 7.55 -11.30 -6.76
N TYR A 128 6.58 -10.64 -6.14
CA TYR A 128 6.67 -9.24 -5.70
C TYR A 128 6.30 -9.14 -4.22
N VAL A 129 6.85 -8.14 -3.53
CA VAL A 129 6.64 -7.97 -2.09
C VAL A 129 5.24 -7.43 -1.84
N THR A 130 4.54 -7.98 -0.86
CA THR A 130 3.19 -7.57 -0.46
C THR A 130 3.10 -7.07 0.98
N GLY A 131 4.09 -7.35 1.81
CA GLY A 131 4.09 -6.90 3.19
C GLY A 131 5.31 -7.33 3.99
N SER A 132 5.30 -6.96 5.27
CA SER A 132 6.27 -7.34 6.28
C SER A 132 5.67 -7.16 7.68
N ALA A 133 6.43 -7.52 8.72
CA ALA A 133 6.14 -7.18 10.09
C ALA A 133 6.31 -5.69 10.42
N ASP A 134 7.01 -4.92 9.57
CA ASP A 134 7.09 -3.46 9.68
C ASP A 134 5.84 -2.83 9.07
N ALA A 135 4.90 -2.44 9.93
CA ALA A 135 3.66 -1.80 9.50
C ALA A 135 3.87 -0.44 8.80
N GLY A 136 5.06 0.17 8.93
CA GLY A 136 5.45 1.40 8.27
C GLY A 136 6.28 1.18 6.99
N MET A 137 6.51 -0.07 6.59
CA MET A 137 7.34 -0.38 5.42
C MET A 137 6.74 0.21 4.15
N SER A 138 7.57 0.89 3.35
CA SER A 138 7.21 1.30 2.00
C SER A 138 7.73 0.27 1.00
N ILE A 139 6.85 -0.20 0.11
CA ILE A 139 7.18 -1.20 -0.91
C ILE A 139 7.17 -0.53 -2.28
N SER A 140 8.20 -0.76 -3.08
CA SER A 140 8.27 -0.33 -4.47
C SER A 140 8.72 -1.51 -5.35
N ASN A 141 7.75 -2.21 -5.90
CA ASN A 141 7.95 -3.31 -6.85
C ASN A 141 8.26 -2.77 -8.26
N ALA A 142 8.70 -3.62 -9.18
CA ALA A 142 9.01 -3.24 -10.56
C ALA A 142 8.14 -3.95 -11.59
N GLU A 143 8.04 -3.34 -12.76
CA GLU A 143 7.57 -4.01 -13.97
C GLU A 143 8.52 -5.15 -14.36
N HIS A 144 8.00 -6.14 -15.07
CA HIS A 144 8.83 -7.18 -15.66
C HIS A 144 9.45 -6.60 -16.95
N PRO A 145 10.78 -6.74 -17.14
CA PRO A 145 11.47 -6.23 -18.33
C PRO A 145 11.02 -6.90 -19.63
#